data_AF-A0A920QNT1-F1
#
_entry.id   AF-A0A920QNT1-F1
#
_cell.length_a   1.000
_cell.length_b   1.000
_cell.length_c   1.000
_cell.angle_alpha   90.00
_cell.angle_beta   90.00
_cell.angle_gamma   90.00
#
_symmetry.space_group_name_H-M   'P 1'
#
loop_
_entity.id
_entity.type
_entity.pdbx_description
1 polymer ?
#
loop_
_entity_poly.entity_id
_entity_poly.type
_entity_poly.pdbx_seq_one_letter_code
_entity_poly.pdbx_strand_id
1 'polypeptide(L)'
;MKNHGLNLLNFLPKAFESKNYVFYFLGSLASVNGFQIFMFAESWITHELNESPEALGFLGLSTALPTILLNLFGGALADRLNKKILITLCQLLTLIGVGIFALMYQADFMQYWHVYIFAALGGAFGSF
;
A
#
# COMPACT_ATOMS: atom_id res chain seq x y z
N MET A 1 34.37 33.75 -20.45
CA MET A 1 33.86 33.04 -19.25
C MET A 1 32.98 31.88 -19.72
N LYS A 2 33.45 30.63 -19.58
CA LYS A 2 32.67 29.44 -19.95
C LYS A 2 31.54 29.28 -18.93
N ASN A 3 30.29 29.35 -19.40
CA ASN A 3 29.13 28.94 -18.62
C ASN A 3 29.23 27.43 -18.37
N HIS A 4 29.83 27.05 -17.24
CA HIS A 4 29.60 25.76 -16.62
C HIS A 4 28.20 25.78 -16.00
N GLY A 5 27.17 25.80 -16.85
CA GLY A 5 25.83 25.42 -16.44
C GLY A 5 25.93 23.97 -15.98
N LEU A 6 25.88 23.74 -14.67
CA LEU A 6 25.73 22.41 -14.08
C LEU A 6 24.46 21.80 -14.68
N ASN A 7 24.64 20.98 -15.71
CA ASN A 7 23.56 20.13 -16.22
C ASN A 7 23.23 19.14 -15.09
N LEU A 8 22.20 19.46 -14.30
CA LEU A 8 21.65 18.62 -13.24
C LEU A 8 21.39 17.18 -13.71
N LEU A 9 21.15 16.99 -15.01
CA LEU A 9 21.02 15.67 -15.64
C LEU A 9 22.28 14.79 -15.51
N ASN A 10 23.48 15.35 -15.40
CA ASN A 10 24.71 14.55 -15.25
C ASN A 10 24.87 13.95 -13.85
N PHE A 11 24.10 14.41 -12.86
CA PHE A 11 24.07 13.82 -11.52
C PHE A 11 23.00 12.72 -11.41
N LEU A 12 22.00 12.73 -12.30
CA LEU A 12 20.94 11.74 -12.28
C LEU A 12 21.43 10.41 -12.85
N PRO A 13 21.08 9.28 -12.21
CA PRO A 13 21.35 7.97 -12.77
C PRO A 13 20.75 7.85 -14.18
N LYS A 14 21.45 7.17 -15.09
CA LYS A 14 21.00 6.94 -16.48
C LYS A 14 19.58 6.39 -16.61
N ALA A 15 19.08 5.71 -15.58
CA ALA A 15 17.70 5.22 -15.51
C ALA A 15 16.66 6.35 -15.68
N PHE A 16 16.92 7.56 -15.17
CA PHE A 16 16.02 8.73 -15.25
C PHE A 16 15.94 9.37 -16.65
N GLU A 17 16.76 8.93 -17.61
CA GLU A 17 16.63 9.35 -19.01
C GLU A 17 15.45 8.67 -19.70
N SER A 18 15.01 7.50 -19.21
CA SER A 18 13.85 6.77 -19.74
C SER A 18 12.54 7.30 -19.14
N LYS A 19 11.68 7.86 -19.98
CA LYS A 19 10.34 8.34 -19.57
C LYS A 19 9.53 7.26 -18.83
N ASN A 20 9.58 6.02 -19.30
CA ASN A 20 8.87 4.90 -18.69
C ASN A 20 9.36 4.62 -17.27
N TYR A 21 10.66 4.72 -17.04
CA TYR A 21 11.24 4.55 -15.70
C TYR A 21 10.83 5.71 -14.78
N VAL A 22 10.85 6.96 -15.26
CA VAL A 22 10.43 8.11 -14.45
C VAL A 22 8.97 8.00 -14.01
N PHE A 23 8.06 7.61 -14.92
CA PHE A 23 6.65 7.38 -14.55
C PHE A 23 6.50 6.25 -13.53
N TYR A 24 7.20 5.14 -13.72
CA TYR A 24 7.20 4.02 -12.78
C TYR A 24 7.74 4.44 -11.40
N PHE A 25 8.85 5.18 -11.38
CA PHE A 25 9.50 5.64 -10.16
C PHE A 25 8.61 6.59 -9.36
N LEU A 26 8.06 7.61 -10.02
CA LEU A 26 7.16 8.57 -9.37
C LEU A 26 5.87 7.89 -8.88
N GLY A 27 5.29 7.00 -9.68
CA GLY A 27 4.12 6.21 -9.29
C GLY A 27 4.40 5.32 -8.08
N SER A 28 5.54 4.62 -8.08
CA SER A 28 5.96 3.77 -6.97
C SER A 28 6.22 4.58 -5.70
N LEU A 29 6.87 5.74 -5.84
CA LEU A 29 7.14 6.63 -4.72
C LEU A 29 5.84 7.12 -4.09
N ALA A 30 4.89 7.58 -4.89
CA ALA A 30 3.57 8.00 -4.39
C ALA A 30 2.82 6.83 -3.73
N SER A 31 2.84 5.64 -4.35
CA SER A 31 2.15 4.45 -3.83
C SER A 31 2.71 4.00 -2.48
N VAL A 32 4.04 3.88 -2.35
CA VAL A 32 4.68 3.43 -1.11
C VAL A 32 4.42 4.43 0.02
N ASN A 33 4.52 5.74 -0.26
CA ASN A 33 4.23 6.75 0.75
C ASN A 33 2.76 6.75 1.15
N GLY A 34 1.84 6.63 0.19
CA GLY A 34 0.40 6.52 0.47
C GLY A 34 0.08 5.31 1.34
N PHE A 35 0.72 4.17 1.08
CA PHE A 35 0.55 2.97 1.89
C PHE A 35 1.05 3.15 3.33
N GLN A 36 2.20 3.77 3.52
CA GLN A 36 2.74 4.05 4.86
C GLN A 36 1.83 5.01 5.66
N ILE A 37 1.30 6.05 5.00
CA ILE A 37 0.32 6.95 5.62
C ILE A 37 -0.94 6.20 6.02
N PHE A 38 -1.43 5.31 5.15
CA PHE A 38 -2.61 4.50 5.44
C PHE A 38 -2.38 3.57 6.64
N MET A 39 -1.25 2.86 6.70
CA MET A 39 -0.90 2.02 7.86
C MET A 39 -0.86 2.80 9.19
N PHE A 40 -0.32 4.03 9.14
CA PHE A 40 -0.33 4.91 10.30
C PHE A 40 -1.76 5.32 10.69
N ALA A 41 -2.57 5.74 9.72
CA ALA A 41 -3.97 6.13 9.95
C ALA A 41 -4.81 4.97 10.51
N GLU A 42 -4.64 3.77 9.99
CA GLU A 42 -5.32 2.56 10.46
C GLU A 42 -4.96 2.23 11.91
N SER A 43 -3.68 2.34 12.26
CA SER A 43 -3.19 2.15 13.63
C SER A 43 -3.75 3.23 14.56
N TRP A 44 -3.75 4.49 14.11
CA TRP A 44 -4.30 5.62 14.87
C TRP A 44 -5.80 5.44 15.15
N ILE A 45 -6.59 5.15 14.12
CA ILE A 45 -8.04 4.96 14.23
C ILE A 45 -8.37 3.73 15.09
N THR A 46 -7.56 2.67 15.02
CA THR A 46 -7.72 1.52 15.93
C THR A 46 -7.57 1.94 17.38
N HIS A 47 -6.55 2.74 17.68
CA HIS A 47 -6.33 3.23 19.04
C HIS A 47 -7.43 4.20 19.51
N GLU A 48 -7.91 5.06 18.62
CA GLU A 48 -9.00 6.00 18.89
C GLU A 48 -10.33 5.28 19.19
N LEU A 49 -10.63 4.21 18.45
CA LEU A 49 -11.85 3.41 18.65
C LEU A 49 -11.72 2.39 19.79
N ASN A 50 -10.50 1.99 20.13
CA ASN A 50 -10.21 1.03 21.19
C ASN A 50 -8.85 1.37 21.84
N GLU A 51 -8.91 1.99 23.02
CA GLU A 51 -7.72 2.43 23.75
C GLU A 51 -6.83 1.28 24.27
N SER A 52 -7.31 0.04 24.17
CA SER A 52 -6.60 -1.11 24.72
C SER A 52 -5.37 -1.51 23.89
N PRO A 53 -4.19 -1.75 24.52
CA PRO A 53 -2.98 -2.13 23.80
C PRO A 53 -3.11 -3.39 22.93
N GLU A 54 -3.94 -4.37 23.32
CA GLU A 54 -4.17 -5.56 22.51
C GLU A 54 -4.86 -5.28 21.16
N ALA A 55 -5.58 -4.15 21.02
CA ALA A 55 -6.31 -3.82 19.81
C ALA A 55 -5.37 -3.68 18.60
N LEU A 56 -4.19 -3.09 18.79
CA LEU A 56 -3.14 -2.99 17.78
C LEU A 56 -2.49 -4.35 17.47
N GLY A 57 -2.40 -5.22 18.47
CA GLY A 57 -1.96 -6.61 18.28
C GLY A 57 -2.93 -7.37 17.36
N PHE A 58 -4.23 -7.26 17.61
CA PHE A 58 -5.27 -7.87 16.76
C PHE A 58 -5.31 -7.26 15.37
N LEU A 59 -5.07 -5.95 15.23
CA LEU A 59 -4.91 -5.31 13.93
C LEU A 59 -3.77 -5.97 13.13
N GLY A 60 -2.58 -6.06 13.74
CA GLY A 60 -1.42 -6.70 13.13
C GLY A 60 -1.67 -8.16 12.76
N LEU A 61 -2.34 -8.92 13.62
CA LEU A 61 -2.75 -10.31 13.33
C LEU A 61 -3.72 -10.39 12.15
N SER A 62 -4.68 -9.46 12.09
CA SER A 62 -5.67 -9.40 11.01
C SER A 62 -5.01 -9.18 9.66
N THR A 63 -3.95 -8.37 9.59
CA THR A 63 -3.13 -8.20 8.38
C THR A 63 -2.22 -9.41 8.12
N ALA A 64 -1.56 -9.93 9.15
CA ALA A 64 -0.53 -10.96 9.01
C ALA A 64 -1.10 -12.31 8.57
N LEU A 65 -2.26 -12.72 9.11
CA LEU A 65 -2.88 -14.00 8.79
C LEU A 65 -3.16 -14.19 7.29
N PRO A 66 -3.93 -13.32 6.61
CA PRO A 66 -4.14 -13.43 5.18
C PRO A 66 -2.85 -13.27 4.41
N THR A 67 -1.92 -12.41 4.87
CA THR A 67 -0.62 -12.25 4.21
C THR A 67 0.18 -13.54 4.17
N ILE A 68 0.29 -14.23 5.31
CA ILE A 68 1.03 -15.50 5.41
C ILE A 68 0.36 -16.58 4.58
N LEU A 69 -0.96 -16.73 4.70
CA LEU A 69 -1.72 -17.73 3.95
C LEU A 69 -1.58 -17.50 2.45
N LEU A 70 -1.83 -16.27 1.99
CA LEU A 70 -1.81 -15.96 0.57
C LEU A 70 -0.41 -15.91 -0.01
N ASN A 71 0.63 -15.50 0.73
CA ASN A 71 2.01 -15.61 0.25
C ASN A 71 2.43 -17.08 0.03
N LEU A 72 2.03 -17.98 0.94
CA LEU A 72 2.36 -19.40 0.84
C LEU A 72 1.81 -20.03 -0.45
N PHE A 73 0.58 -19.69 -0.84
CA PHE A 73 -0.05 -20.16 -2.08
C PHE A 73 0.23 -19.25 -3.28
N GLY A 74 0.57 -17.99 -3.02
CA GLY A 74 0.62 -16.90 -3.97
C GLY A 74 1.83 -17.00 -4.90
N GLY A 75 2.95 -17.53 -4.42
CA GLY A 75 4.10 -17.81 -5.29
C GLY A 75 3.75 -18.75 -6.45
N ALA A 76 3.04 -19.84 -6.16
CA ALA A 76 2.61 -20.79 -7.19
C ALA A 76 1.52 -20.24 -8.13
N LEU A 77 0.66 -19.35 -7.62
CA LEU A 77 -0.40 -18.72 -8.39
C LEU A 77 0.12 -17.57 -9.28
N ALA A 78 1.04 -16.76 -8.76
CA ALA A 78 1.66 -15.63 -9.46
C ALA A 78 2.51 -16.08 -10.66
N ASP A 79 3.04 -17.30 -10.63
CA ASP A 79 3.76 -17.87 -11.78
C ASP A 79 2.84 -18.40 -12.88
N ARG A 80 1.55 -18.61 -12.60
CA ARG A 80 0.56 -19.06 -13.59
C ARG A 80 -0.28 -17.93 -14.19
N LEU A 81 -0.35 -16.79 -13.50
CA LEU A 81 -1.14 -15.64 -13.93
C LEU A 81 -0.27 -14.59 -14.63
N ASN A 82 -0.91 -13.73 -15.45
CA ASN A 82 -0.24 -12.57 -16.00
C ASN A 82 0.07 -11.57 -14.87
N LYS A 83 1.34 -11.54 -14.44
CA LYS A 83 1.85 -10.73 -13.33
C LYS A 83 1.42 -9.26 -13.43
N LYS A 84 1.41 -8.68 -14.62
CA LYS A 84 1.02 -7.27 -14.82
C LYS A 84 -0.46 -7.04 -14.51
N ILE A 85 -1.33 -7.95 -14.93
CA ILE A 85 -2.78 -7.85 -14.68
C ILE A 85 -3.06 -8.06 -13.19
N LEU A 86 -2.44 -9.08 -12.59
CA LEU A 86 -2.61 -9.38 -11.16
C LEU A 86 -2.24 -8.18 -10.27
N ILE A 87 -1.04 -7.62 -10.46
CA ILE A 87 -0.56 -6.44 -9.72
C ILE A 87 -1.50 -5.25 -9.94
N THR A 88 -1.96 -5.03 -11.18
CA THR A 88 -2.88 -3.91 -11.48
C THR A 88 -4.20 -4.07 -10.73
N LEU A 89 -4.77 -5.28 -10.70
CA LEU A 89 -6.02 -5.55 -9.99
C LEU A 89 -5.86 -5.38 -8.47
N CYS A 90 -4.77 -5.90 -7.87
CA CYS A 90 -4.50 -5.71 -6.45
C CYS A 90 -4.36 -4.22 -6.09
N GLN A 91 -3.63 -3.45 -6.90
CA GLN A 91 -3.47 -2.02 -6.69
C GLN A 91 -4.81 -1.26 -6.77
N LEU A 92 -5.69 -1.62 -7.71
CA LEU A 92 -7.03 -1.04 -7.81
C LEU A 92 -7.91 -1.42 -6.62
N LEU A 93 -7.87 -2.67 -6.17
CA LEU A 93 -8.63 -3.12 -4.99
C LEU A 93 -8.14 -2.43 -3.72
N THR A 94 -6.83 -2.25 -3.55
CA THR A 94 -6.25 -1.47 -2.45
C THR A 94 -6.72 -0.02 -2.49
N LEU A 95 -6.67 0.63 -3.66
CA LEU A 95 -7.14 2.00 -3.82
C LEU A 95 -8.62 2.15 -3.44
N ILE A 96 -9.47 1.24 -3.90
CA ILE A 96 -10.90 1.23 -3.58
C ILE A 96 -11.10 0.99 -2.07
N GLY A 97 -10.39 0.02 -1.49
CA GLY A 97 -10.47 -0.30 -0.06
C GLY A 97 -10.10 0.88 0.82
N VAL A 98 -8.98 1.56 0.53
CA VAL A 98 -8.55 2.78 1.24
C VAL A 98 -9.58 3.90 1.06
N GLY A 99 -10.15 4.07 -0.14
CA GLY A 99 -11.19 5.05 -0.40
C GLY A 99 -12.45 4.82 0.43
N ILE A 100 -12.93 3.57 0.48
CA ILE A 100 -14.10 3.20 1.30
C ILE A 100 -13.80 3.41 2.78
N PHE A 101 -12.63 2.98 3.26
CA PHE A 101 -12.19 3.19 4.64
C PHE A 101 -12.24 4.68 5.02
N ALA A 102 -11.67 5.54 4.19
CA ALA A 102 -11.64 6.98 4.43
C ALA A 102 -13.04 7.59 4.47
N LEU A 103 -13.93 7.18 3.57
CA LEU A 103 -15.32 7.65 3.54
C LEU A 103 -16.12 7.17 4.76
N MET A 104 -15.93 5.92 5.18
CA MET A 104 -16.58 5.37 6.38
C MET A 104 -16.15 6.08 7.65
N TYR A 105 -14.85 6.40 7.77
CA TYR A 105 -14.32 7.19 8.87
C TYR A 105 -14.90 8.60 8.89
N GLN A 106 -14.91 9.29 7.75
CA GLN A 106 -15.45 10.65 7.65
C GLN A 106 -16.96 10.74 7.94
N ALA A 107 -17.70 9.65 7.68
CA ALA A 107 -19.14 9.60 7.91
C ALA A 107 -19.51 9.11 9.33
N ASP A 108 -18.55 8.97 10.24
CA ASP A 108 -18.74 8.53 11.62
C ASP A 108 -19.41 7.14 11.76
N PHE A 109 -19.35 6.31 10.71
CA PHE A 109 -19.86 4.93 10.72
C PHE A 109 -18.78 3.90 11.08
N MET A 110 -17.54 4.33 11.28
CA MET A 110 -16.41 3.44 11.53
C MET A 110 -16.51 2.81 12.92
N GLN A 111 -16.25 1.50 12.97
CA GLN A 111 -16.23 0.72 14.22
C GLN A 111 -14.99 -0.14 14.23
N TYR A 112 -14.53 -0.55 15.41
CA TYR A 112 -13.25 -1.24 15.57
C TYR A 112 -13.14 -2.52 14.72
N TRP A 113 -14.22 -3.28 14.54
CA TRP A 113 -14.21 -4.50 13.73
C TRP A 113 -14.12 -4.22 12.21
N HIS A 114 -14.62 -3.07 11.74
CA HIS A 114 -14.42 -2.66 10.36
C HIS A 114 -12.93 -2.51 10.06
N VAL A 115 -12.17 -1.91 10.99
CA VAL A 115 -10.73 -1.73 10.85
C VAL A 115 -10.03 -3.08 10.65
N TYR A 116 -10.41 -4.10 11.43
CA TYR A 116 -9.83 -5.45 11.28
C TYR A 116 -10.15 -6.11 9.93
N ILE A 117 -11.34 -5.86 9.36
CA ILE A 117 -11.68 -6.34 8.01
C ILE A 117 -10.80 -5.65 6.97
N PHE A 118 -10.64 -4.33 7.06
CA PHE A 118 -9.78 -3.58 6.13
C PHE A 118 -8.31 -4.00 6.25
N ALA A 119 -7.82 -4.24 7.46
CA ALA A 119 -6.49 -4.79 7.72
C ALA A 119 -6.30 -6.14 7.03
N ALA A 120 -7.27 -7.03 7.15
CA ALA A 120 -7.24 -8.34 6.52
C ALA A 120 -7.27 -8.26 4.98
N LEU A 121 -8.11 -7.40 4.42
CA LEU A 121 -8.16 -7.15 2.98
C LEU A 121 -6.86 -6.53 2.47
N GLY A 122 -6.29 -5.57 3.20
CA GLY A 122 -5.01 -4.94 2.89
C GLY A 122 -3.86 -5.95 2.85
N GLY A 123 -3.79 -6.83 3.85
CA GLY A 123 -2.83 -7.94 3.86
C GLY A 123 -3.03 -8.90 2.69
N ALA A 124 -4.28 -9.23 2.35
CA ALA A 124 -4.58 -10.10 1.23
C ALA A 124 -4.18 -9.52 -0.13
N PHE A 125 -4.52 -8.26 -0.39
CA PHE A 125 -4.21 -7.60 -1.65
C PHE A 125 -2.71 -7.31 -1.79
N GLY A 126 -2.03 -7.00 -0.68
CA GLY A 126 -0.58 -6.75 -0.66
C GLY A 126 0.30 -7.99 -0.80
N SER A 127 -0.27 -9.20 -0.83
CA SER A 127 0.48 -10.46 -0.94
C SER A 127 0.86 -10.86 -2.37
N PHE A 128 0.44 -10.10 -3.38
CA PHE A 128 0.64 -10.41 -4.80
C PHE A 128 1.29 -9.24 -5.53
#